data_AF-A0A970J988-F1
#
_entry.id   AF-A0A970J988-F1
#
_cell.length_a   1.000
_cell.length_b   1.000
_cell.length_c   1.000
_cell.angle_alpha   90.00
_cell.angle_beta   90.00
_cell.angle_gamma   90.00
#
_symmetry.space_group_name_H-M   'P 1'
#
loop_
_entity.id
_entity.type
_entity.pdbx_description
1 polymer ?
#
loop_
_entity_poly.entity_id
_entity_poly.type
_entity_poly.pdbx_seq_one_letter_code
_entity_poly.pdbx_strand_id
1 'polypeptide(L)' 'KGLYFAGEILDVDAFTGGYNLQIAFSTGYSAGYHC' A
#
# COMPACT_ATOMS: atom_id res chain seq x y z
N LYS A 1 -18.62 -0.82 3.23
CA LYS A 1 -17.74 0.03 4.06
C LYS A 1 -17.02 -0.86 5.05
N GLY A 2 -15.70 -0.77 5.19
CA GLY A 2 -14.93 -1.61 6.12
C GLY A 2 -14.04 -2.69 5.49
N LEU A 3 -13.82 -2.68 4.16
CA LEU A 3 -12.79 -3.49 3.51
C LEU A 3 -11.84 -2.55 2.77
N TYR A 4 -10.55 -2.67 3.05
CA TYR A 4 -9.49 -1.87 2.46
C TYR A 4 -8.36 -2.78 1.99
N PHE A 5 -7.69 -2.38 0.91
CA PHE A 5 -6.54 -3.06 0.35
C PHE A 5 -5.30 -2.16 0.48
N ALA A 6 -4.14 -2.79 0.65
CA ALA A 6 -2.86 -2.12 0.79
C ALA A 6 -1.73 -3.02 0.29
N GLY A 7 -0.62 -2.42 -0.14
CA GLY A 7 0.55 -3.14 -0.64
C GLY A 7 0.38 -3.71 -2.04
N GLU A 8 1.17 -4.74 -2.33
CA GLU A 8 1.37 -5.33 -3.68
C GLU A 8 0.11 -5.95 -4.30
N ILE A 9 -0.96 -6.14 -3.52
CA ILE A 9 -2.25 -6.59 -4.07
C ILE A 9 -2.95 -5.48 -4.89
N LEU A 10 -2.51 -4.22 -4.73
CA LEU A 10 -2.93 -3.10 -5.55
C LEU A 10 -2.19 -3.15 -6.89
N ASP A 11 -2.86 -2.77 -7.98
CA ASP A 11 -2.24 -2.66 -9.32
C ASP A 11 -1.36 -1.40 -9.42
N VAL A 12 -0.29 -1.41 -8.63
CA VAL A 12 0.72 -0.36 -8.54
C VAL A 12 2.06 -1.04 -8.42
N ASP A 13 2.99 -0.64 -9.28
CA ASP A 13 4.33 -1.20 -9.31
C ASP A 13 5.36 -0.08 -9.39
N ALA A 14 6.57 -0.36 -8.94
CA ALA A 14 7.67 0.59 -8.95
C ALA A 14 9.00 -0.09 -9.26
N PHE A 15 9.97 0.71 -9.67
CA PHE A 15 11.32 0.22 -9.88
C PHE A 15 11.92 -0.36 -8.60
N THR A 16 12.97 -1.17 -8.76
CA THR A 16 13.79 -1.62 -7.63
C THR A 16 14.43 -0.44 -6.91
N GLY A 17 14.97 -0.68 -5.70
CA GLY A 17 15.48 0.38 -4.83
C GLY A 17 14.55 0.76 -3.66
N GLY A 18 13.60 -0.11 -3.34
CA GLY A 18 12.77 0.01 -2.14
C GLY A 18 11.44 0.74 -2.33
N TYR A 19 11.11 1.18 -3.55
CA TYR A 19 9.85 1.88 -3.83
C TYR A 19 8.62 1.01 -3.57
N ASN A 20 8.66 -0.28 -3.90
CA ASN A 20 7.57 -1.21 -3.58
C ASN A 20 7.36 -1.36 -2.05
N LEU A 21 8.43 -1.29 -1.26
CA LEU A 21 8.31 -1.27 0.21
C LEU A 21 7.70 0.06 0.70
N GLN A 22 8.12 1.18 0.14
CA GLN A 22 7.55 2.50 0.45
C GLN A 22 6.05 2.55 0.14
N ILE A 23 5.63 1.98 -1.00
CA ILE A 23 4.22 1.86 -1.41
C ILE A 23 3.46 0.99 -0.42
N ALA A 24 4.01 -0.18 -0.02
CA ALA A 24 3.39 -1.07 0.94
C ALA A 24 3.16 -0.39 2.30
N PHE A 25 4.15 0.32 2.84
CA PHE A 25 4.01 1.02 4.12
C PHE A 25 3.04 2.21 4.04
N SER A 26 3.12 3.00 2.98
CA SER A 26 2.30 4.20 2.83
C SER A 26 0.81 3.84 2.64
N THR A 27 0.53 2.84 1.82
CA THR A 27 -0.85 2.36 1.59
C THR A 27 -1.39 1.62 2.81
N GLY A 28 -0.55 0.84 3.51
CA GLY A 28 -0.92 0.19 4.78
C GLY A 28 -1.31 1.20 5.87
N TYR A 29 -0.53 2.27 6.03
CA TYR A 29 -0.86 3.37 6.95
C TYR A 29 -2.19 4.03 6.58
N SER A 30 -2.40 4.36 5.30
CA SER A 30 -3.63 5.00 4.85
C SER A 30 -4.86 4.11 5.05
N ALA A 31 -4.76 2.82 4.75
CA ALA A 31 -5.84 1.85 4.98
C ALA A 31 -6.17 1.71 6.48
N GLY A 32 -5.16 1.66 7.35
CA GLY A 32 -5.36 1.63 8.81
C GLY A 32 -5.79 2.97 9.42
N TYR A 33 -5.54 4.10 8.75
CA TYR A 33 -6.01 5.41 9.22
C TYR A 33 -7.51 5.62 8.93
N HIS A 34 -8.00 5.08 7.81
CA HIS A 34 -9.38 5.23 7.36
C HIS A 34 -10.30 4.06 7.78
N CYS A 35 -9.80 3.09 8.55
CA CYS A 35 -10.58 1.94 8.99
C CYS A 35 -11.68 2.31 9.99
#